data_AF-A0A645J2D2-F1
#
_entry.id   AF-A0A645J2D2-F1
#
_cell.length_a   1.000
_cell.length_b   1.000
_cell.length_c   1.000
_cell.angle_alpha   90.00
_cell.angle_beta   90.00
_cell.angle_gamma   90.00
#
_symmetry.space_group_name_H-M   'P 1'
#
loop_
_entity.id
_entity.type
_entity.pdbx_description
1 polymer ?
#
loop_
_entity_poly.entity_id
_entity_poly.type
_entity_poly.pdbx_seq_one_letter_code
_entity_poly.pdbx_strand_id
1 'polypeptide(L)'
;MQLFGMEFPAGHQASWSRDDVGSLTLSFASPWYPPSGEVMGIMSQMFDCEIRHYWISPDAGTSGFNCFDRGDHVDSGPYPAEALQQSASGDGARMYLVTPETAAVPATTAAHYGSIRA
;
A
#
# COMPACT_ATOMS: atom_id res chain seq x y z
N MET A 1 22.45 7.65 15.91
CA MET A 1 22.62 7.32 14.48
C MET A 1 21.46 6.40 14.11
N GLN A 2 20.52 6.87 13.30
CA GLN A 2 19.32 6.12 12.95
C GLN A 2 19.62 5.26 11.72
N LEU A 3 19.95 3.99 11.93
CA LEU A 3 20.53 3.08 10.92
C LEU A 3 19.56 2.69 9.79
N PHE A 4 18.26 2.89 9.96
CA PHE A 4 17.24 2.32 9.06
C PHE A 4 16.33 3.35 8.39
N GLY A 5 16.49 4.64 8.72
CA GLY A 5 15.54 5.70 8.30
C GLY A 5 14.15 5.61 8.95
N MET A 6 13.91 4.61 9.79
CA MET A 6 12.67 4.35 10.53
C MET A 6 12.98 4.02 11.99
N GLU A 7 12.04 4.27 12.90
CA GLU A 7 12.20 4.02 14.33
C GLU A 7 12.08 2.51 14.66
N PHE A 8 11.23 1.81 13.93
CA PHE A 8 11.01 0.37 14.08
C PHE A 8 11.43 -0.36 12.80
N PRO A 9 12.52 -1.16 12.82
CA PRO A 9 13.09 -1.77 11.63
C PRO A 9 12.35 -3.05 11.20
N ALA A 10 11.02 -3.00 11.17
CA ALA A 10 10.18 -4.08 10.67
C ALA A 10 8.85 -3.56 10.11
N GLY A 11 8.37 -4.24 9.08
CA GLY A 11 7.07 -4.01 8.47
C GLY A 11 5.99 -4.88 9.10
N HIS A 12 4.75 -4.38 9.12
CA HIS A 12 3.55 -5.13 9.49
C HIS A 12 2.63 -5.31 8.28
N GLN A 13 1.61 -6.17 8.41
CA GLN A 13 0.65 -6.45 7.34
C GLN A 13 1.35 -6.91 6.05
N ALA A 14 2.42 -7.68 6.18
CA ALA A 14 3.18 -8.16 5.04
C ALA A 14 2.36 -9.15 4.22
N SER A 15 2.23 -8.87 2.93
CA SER A 15 1.69 -9.77 1.92
C SER A 15 2.71 -9.93 0.81
N TRP A 16 2.81 -11.14 0.25
CA TRP A 16 3.74 -11.41 -0.82
C TRP A 16 3.15 -12.38 -1.83
N SER A 17 3.55 -12.23 -3.09
CA SER A 17 3.26 -13.16 -4.17
C SER A 17 4.52 -13.43 -4.98
N ARG A 18 4.63 -14.64 -5.50
CA ARG A 18 5.67 -15.02 -6.43
C ARG A 18 5.01 -15.24 -7.79
N ASP A 19 5.18 -14.28 -8.69
CA ASP A 19 4.54 -14.31 -10.00
C ASP A 19 5.29 -15.24 -10.97
N ASP A 20 6.61 -15.38 -10.78
CA ASP A 20 7.48 -16.31 -11.52
C ASP A 20 8.67 -16.74 -10.64
N VAL A 21 9.43 -17.75 -11.09
CA VAL A 21 10.67 -18.20 -10.44
C VAL A 21 11.64 -17.03 -10.20
N GLY A 22 11.67 -16.03 -11.09
CA GLY A 22 12.55 -14.86 -10.94
C GLY A 22 11.93 -13.63 -10.26
N SER A 23 10.66 -13.66 -9.85
CA SER A 23 9.94 -12.45 -9.39
C SER A 23 9.23 -12.65 -8.05
N LEU A 24 9.46 -11.73 -7.12
CA LEU A 24 8.78 -11.66 -5.83
C LEU A 24 8.22 -10.25 -5.64
N THR A 25 6.90 -10.16 -5.45
CA THR A 25 6.21 -8.92 -5.08
C THR A 25 5.95 -8.95 -3.58
N LEU A 26 6.44 -7.94 -2.85
CA LEU A 26 6.26 -7.80 -1.40
C LEU A 26 5.61 -6.45 -1.10
N SER A 27 4.54 -6.46 -0.31
CA SER A 27 3.88 -5.27 0.24
C SER A 27 3.86 -5.36 1.75
N PHE A 28 4.16 -4.26 2.44
CA PHE A 28 4.09 -4.16 3.90
C PHE A 28 3.92 -2.70 4.30
N ALA A 29 3.48 -2.47 5.53
CA ALA A 29 3.40 -1.15 6.14
C ALA A 29 4.54 -0.93 7.14
N SER A 30 5.28 0.17 7.00
CA SER A 30 6.23 0.66 8.01
C SER A 30 5.66 1.89 8.73
N PRO A 31 6.06 2.17 9.98
CA PRO A 31 5.63 3.38 10.67
C PRO A 31 6.21 4.65 10.03
N TRP A 32 5.33 5.58 9.65
CA TRP A 32 5.58 6.95 9.16
C TRP A 32 6.40 7.11 7.87
N TYR A 33 7.53 6.44 7.75
CA TYR A 33 8.48 6.57 6.65
C TYR A 33 8.85 5.21 6.08
N PRO A 34 9.19 5.13 4.78
CA PRO A 34 9.72 3.91 4.19
C PRO A 34 11.11 3.59 4.78
N PRO A 35 11.57 2.32 4.65
CA PRO A 35 12.97 1.99 4.89
C PRO A 35 13.90 2.91 4.08
N SER A 36 15.04 3.29 4.67
CA SER A 36 16.00 4.13 3.97
C SER A 36 16.51 3.46 2.69
N GLY A 37 16.92 4.29 1.71
CA GLY A 37 17.55 3.79 0.49
C GLY A 37 18.83 2.98 0.76
N GLU A 38 19.55 3.28 1.85
CA GLU A 38 20.72 2.50 2.29
C GLU A 38 20.35 1.07 2.67
N VAL A 39 19.25 0.87 3.43
CA VAL A 39 18.75 -0.46 3.77
C VAL A 39 18.33 -1.22 2.53
N MET A 40 17.63 -0.56 1.60
CA MET A 40 17.20 -1.19 0.35
C MET A 40 18.39 -1.56 -0.55
N GLY A 41 19.41 -0.71 -0.63
CA GLY A 41 20.67 -1.03 -1.31
C GLY A 41 21.34 -2.26 -0.70
N ILE A 42 21.54 -2.28 0.63
CA ILE A 42 22.13 -3.44 1.33
C ILE A 42 21.32 -4.72 1.10
N MET A 43 19.98 -4.65 1.13
CA MET A 43 19.13 -5.81 0.85
C MET A 43 19.30 -6.31 -0.58
N SER A 44 19.34 -5.40 -1.57
CA SER A 44 19.55 -5.79 -2.98
C SER A 44 20.90 -6.47 -3.20
N GLN A 45 21.95 -6.04 -2.48
CA GLN A 45 23.26 -6.69 -2.49
C GLN A 45 23.23 -8.05 -1.78
N MET A 46 22.61 -8.13 -0.60
CA MET A 46 22.57 -9.34 0.22
C MET A 46 21.86 -10.50 -0.49
N PHE A 47 20.79 -10.20 -1.22
CA PHE A 47 20.01 -11.18 -1.96
C PHE A 47 20.37 -11.28 -3.44
N ASP A 48 21.43 -10.58 -3.88
CA ASP A 48 21.90 -10.54 -5.26
C ASP A 48 20.76 -10.31 -6.28
N CYS A 49 19.93 -9.30 -5.99
CA CYS A 49 18.69 -9.05 -6.72
C CYS A 49 18.51 -7.57 -7.11
N GLU A 50 17.53 -7.33 -7.98
CA GLU A 50 16.99 -6.00 -8.23
C GLU A 50 15.77 -5.76 -7.31
N ILE A 51 15.75 -4.64 -6.60
CA ILE A 51 14.63 -4.19 -5.77
C ILE A 51 14.01 -2.94 -6.40
N ARG A 52 12.80 -3.08 -6.90
CA ARG A 52 11.94 -1.98 -7.35
C ARG A 52 11.05 -1.53 -6.20
N HIS A 53 11.51 -0.50 -5.48
CA HIS A 53 10.88 -0.02 -4.27
C HIS A 53 9.89 1.10 -4.57
N TYR A 54 8.62 0.88 -4.25
CA TYR A 54 7.55 1.86 -4.35
C TYR A 54 7.00 2.15 -2.95
N TRP A 55 6.80 3.42 -2.59
CA TRP A 55 6.26 3.79 -1.28
C TRP A 55 5.33 5.00 -1.33
N ILE A 56 4.40 5.01 -0.38
CA ILE A 56 3.49 6.12 -0.12
C ILE A 56 3.33 6.29 1.40
N SER A 57 3.48 7.51 1.87
CA SER A 57 3.23 7.94 3.25
C SER A 57 2.16 9.03 3.22
N PRO A 58 0.86 8.68 3.25
CA PRO A 58 -0.23 9.65 3.16
C PRO A 58 -0.16 10.72 4.25
N ASP A 59 0.14 10.32 5.49
CA ASP A 59 0.22 11.22 6.65
C ASP A 59 1.36 12.24 6.51
N ALA A 60 2.45 11.86 5.85
CA ALA A 60 3.59 12.73 5.58
C ALA A 60 3.46 13.49 4.26
N GLY A 61 2.46 13.18 3.43
CA GLY A 61 2.29 13.76 2.09
C GLY A 61 3.42 13.41 1.11
N THR A 62 4.13 12.30 1.34
CA THR A 62 5.27 11.88 0.49
C THR A 62 5.01 10.55 -0.19
N SER A 63 5.57 10.38 -1.38
CA SER A 63 5.56 9.12 -2.13
C SER A 63 6.73 9.10 -3.09
N GLY A 64 7.11 7.92 -3.59
CA GLY A 64 8.18 7.82 -4.56
C GLY A 64 8.46 6.41 -5.04
N PHE A 65 9.47 6.34 -5.89
CA PHE A 65 10.04 5.13 -6.46
C PHE A 65 11.56 5.21 -6.44
N ASN A 66 12.22 4.08 -6.16
CA ASN A 66 13.66 3.87 -6.31
C ASN A 66 13.89 2.47 -6.88
N CYS A 67 14.96 2.32 -7.64
CA CYS A 67 15.45 1.04 -8.12
C CYS A 67 16.86 0.78 -7.58
N PHE A 68 17.06 -0.40 -6.99
CA PHE A 68 18.36 -0.85 -6.49
C PHE A 68 18.75 -2.16 -7.17
N ASP A 69 19.96 -2.27 -7.73
CA ASP A 69 20.47 -3.50 -8.36
C ASP A 69 21.79 -3.90 -7.69
N ARG A 70 21.80 -5.04 -7.00
CA ARG A 70 23.00 -5.63 -6.37
C ARG A 70 23.82 -4.68 -5.49
N GLY A 71 23.15 -3.72 -4.82
CA GLY A 71 23.77 -2.74 -3.93
C GLY A 71 23.79 -1.32 -4.47
N ASP A 72 23.66 -1.14 -5.80
CA ASP A 72 23.71 0.16 -6.42
C ASP A 72 22.32 0.79 -6.53
N HIS A 73 22.21 2.08 -6.22
CA HIS A 73 21.00 2.86 -6.48
C HIS A 73 21.03 3.34 -7.93
N VAL A 74 20.24 2.71 -8.80
CA VAL A 74 20.33 2.90 -10.26
C VAL A 74 19.32 3.91 -10.82
N ASP A 75 18.17 4.08 -10.17
CA ASP A 75 17.14 5.03 -10.62
C ASP A 75 16.23 5.49 -9.46
N SER A 76 15.61 6.67 -9.61
CA SER A 76 14.64 7.22 -8.67
C SER A 76 13.61 8.07 -9.39
N GLY A 77 12.37 8.09 -8.89
CA GLY A 77 11.29 8.80 -9.55
C GLY A 77 10.04 8.99 -8.69
N PRO A 78 9.00 9.62 -9.25
CA PRO A 78 7.70 9.71 -8.59
C PRO A 78 7.04 8.32 -8.50
N TYR A 79 6.15 8.15 -7.53
CA TYR A 79 5.30 6.96 -7.47
C TYR A 79 4.40 6.91 -8.73
N PRO A 80 4.34 5.79 -9.47
CA PRO A 80 3.60 5.72 -10.72
C PRO A 80 2.10 5.92 -10.53
N ALA A 81 1.48 6.69 -11.43
CA ALA A 81 0.06 7.03 -11.35
C ALA A 81 -0.85 5.79 -11.46
N GLU A 82 -0.42 4.79 -12.23
CA GLU A 82 -1.08 3.50 -12.43
C GLU A 82 -1.07 2.62 -11.16
N ALA A 83 -0.05 2.72 -10.31
CA ALA A 83 0.05 1.97 -9.06
C ALA A 83 -0.86 2.55 -7.96
N LEU A 84 -1.15 3.86 -8.00
CA LEU A 84 -2.11 4.51 -7.11
C LEU A 84 -3.54 4.01 -7.35
N GLN A 85 -3.87 3.66 -8.59
CA GLN A 85 -5.18 3.13 -8.94
C GLN A 85 -5.36 1.69 -8.43
N GLN A 86 -4.31 0.87 -8.44
CA GLN A 86 -4.36 -0.52 -7.95
C GLN A 86 -4.50 -0.57 -6.42
N SER A 87 -3.78 0.29 -5.69
CA SER A 87 -3.91 0.43 -4.24
C SER A 87 -5.26 0.99 -3.80
N ALA A 88 -5.91 1.84 -4.62
CA ALA A 88 -7.27 2.31 -4.40
C ALA A 88 -8.38 1.33 -4.84
N SER A 89 -8.03 0.31 -5.64
CA SER A 89 -8.96 -0.71 -6.16
C SER A 89 -9.05 -1.95 -5.26
N GLY A 90 -8.29 -2.00 -4.16
CA GLY A 90 -8.60 -2.92 -3.08
C GLY A 90 -9.99 -2.60 -2.57
N ASP A 91 -10.91 -3.57 -2.68
CA ASP A 91 -12.29 -3.53 -2.19
C ASP A 91 -12.31 -3.47 -0.65
N GLY A 92 -11.77 -2.39 -0.11
CA GLY A 92 -11.70 -2.07 1.30
C GLY A 92 -12.87 -1.16 1.63
N ALA A 93 -13.72 -1.61 2.54
CA ALA A 93 -14.87 -0.86 3.03
C ALA A 93 -14.48 0.60 3.33
N ARG A 94 -15.04 1.53 2.55
CA ARG A 94 -14.83 2.97 2.74
C ARG A 94 -15.62 3.39 3.98
N MET A 95 -14.92 3.72 5.05
CA MET A 95 -15.54 4.26 6.25
C MET A 95 -15.79 5.76 6.04
N TYR A 96 -17.06 6.16 6.03
CA TYR A 96 -17.45 7.57 5.97
C TYR A 96 -17.73 8.07 7.39
N LEU A 97 -17.22 9.25 7.73
CA LEU A 97 -17.62 9.97 8.94
C LEU A 97 -19.08 10.41 8.78
N VAL A 98 -19.99 9.68 9.42
CA VAL A 98 -21.38 10.10 9.55
C VAL A 98 -21.45 11.05 10.74
N THR A 99 -21.48 12.35 10.45
CA THR A 99 -21.87 13.35 11.45
C THR A 99 -23.40 13.28 11.67
N PRO A 100 -23.87 13.47 12.91
CA PRO A 100 -25.29 13.31 13.25
C PRO A 100 -26.23 14.31 12.53
N GLU A 101 -25.70 15.29 11.80
CA GLU A 101 -26.50 16.26 11.04
C GLU A 101 -27.12 15.72 9.74
N THR A 102 -26.77 14.50 9.28
CA THR A 102 -27.29 13.95 8.03
C THR A 102 -28.34 12.83 8.21
N ALA A 103 -28.86 12.63 9.44
CA ALA A 103 -29.90 11.66 9.72
C ALA A 103 -31.32 12.20 9.41
N ALA A 104 -31.54 12.71 8.21
CA ALA A 104 -32.87 13.10 7.74
C ALA A 104 -33.06 12.73 6.26
N VAL A 105 -33.22 11.43 6.00
CA VAL A 105 -33.86 10.95 4.77
C VAL A 105 -35.16 10.26 5.18
N PRO A 106 -36.34 10.77 4.80
CA PRO A 106 -37.59 10.12 5.14
C PRO A 106 -37.72 8.82 4.35
N ALA A 107 -37.80 7.70 5.07
CA ALA A 107 -38.17 6.42 4.50
C ALA A 107 -39.63 6.46 4.05
N THR A 108 -39.88 6.41 2.75
CA THR A 108 -41.16 5.95 2.20
C THR A 108 -40.94 5.39 0.80
N THR A 109 -41.08 4.07 0.66
CA THR A 109 -41.85 3.43 -0.42
C THR A 109 -42.02 1.95 -0.09
N ALA A 110 -43.26 1.51 -0.21
CA ALA A 110 -43.79 0.25 0.30
C ALA A 110 -43.18 -0.98 -0.38
N ALA A 111 -42.77 -1.97 0.42
CA ALA A 111 -42.49 -3.31 -0.07
C ALA A 111 -43.83 -4.08 -0.17
N HIS A 112 -44.34 -4.24 -1.40
CA HIS A 112 -45.39 -5.22 -1.68
C HIS A 112 -44.78 -6.63 -1.69
N TYR A 113 -45.09 -7.44 -0.68
CA TYR A 113 -44.79 -8.88 -0.71
C TYR A 113 -45.99 -9.62 -1.32
N GLY A 114 -45.82 -10.09 -2.55
CA GLY A 114 -46.76 -11.02 -3.19
C GLY A 114 -46.67 -12.39 -2.54
N SER A 115 -47.82 -12.94 -2.15
CA SER A 115 -47.95 -14.33 -1.70
C SER A 115 -47.69 -15.29 -2.86
N ILE A 116 -46.76 -16.23 -2.68
CA ILE A 116 -46.67 -17.43 -3.53
C ILE A 116 -47.09 -18.62 -2.66
N ARG A 117 -48.17 -19.28 -3.09
CA ARG A 117 -48.58 -20.60 -2.61
C ARG A 117 -47.75 -21.67 -3.30
N ALA A 118 -47.38 -22.70 -2.55
CA ALA A 118 -47.18 -24.06 -3.03
C ALA A 118 -47.96 -24.99 -2.10
#